data_AF-A0A4D4M948-F1
#
_entry.id   AF-A0A4D4M948-F1
#
_cell.length_a   1.000
_cell.length_b   1.000
_cell.length_c   1.000
_cell.angle_alpha   90.00
_cell.angle_beta   90.00
_cell.angle_gamma   90.00
#
_symmetry.space_group_name_H-M   'P 1'
#
loop_
_entity.id
_entity.type
_entity.pdbx_description
1 polymer ?
#
loop_
_entity_poly.entity_id
_entity_poly.type
_entity_poly.pdbx_seq_one_letter_code
_entity_poly.pdbx_strand_id
1 'polypeptide(L)'
;MGLPDHYKGFRYVQVSGLPHRPTPDQVLGRVVHTRVEEVSEFHCSEPFYERLDKAMRRTILNNLHGIPTDTAMYEKNGWTGDAQLGAPVMAYAFAVHRFLSR
;
A
#
# COMPACT_ATOMS: atom_id res chain seq x y z
N MET A 1 21.08 -4.81 7.35
CA MET A 1 20.78 -4.71 5.91
C MET A 1 19.95 -3.44 5.73
N GLY A 2 20.48 -2.43 5.02
CA GLY A 2 19.77 -1.17 4.82
C GLY A 2 18.49 -1.35 4.00
N LEU A 3 17.49 -0.50 4.24
CA LEU A 3 16.31 -0.46 3.39
C LEU A 3 16.70 0.12 2.02
N PRO A 4 16.07 -0.33 0.92
CA PRO A 4 16.32 0.23 -0.40
C PRO A 4 15.89 1.70 -0.47
N ASP A 5 16.66 2.53 -1.18
CA ASP A 5 16.41 3.97 -1.34
C ASP A 5 15.16 4.29 -2.20
N HIS A 6 14.55 3.27 -2.82
CA HIS A 6 13.37 3.38 -3.65
C HIS A 6 12.40 2.20 -3.47
N TYR A 7 11.10 2.47 -3.62
CA TYR A 7 10.04 1.45 -3.64
C TYR A 7 9.44 1.26 -5.04
N LYS A 8 8.77 0.13 -5.26
CA LYS A 8 8.04 -0.19 -6.50
C LYS A 8 6.68 -0.77 -6.13
N GLY A 9 5.61 -0.32 -6.80
CA GLY A 9 4.32 -0.99 -6.76
C GLY A 9 4.30 -2.13 -7.77
N PHE A 10 4.06 -3.37 -7.33
CA PHE A 10 4.01 -4.55 -8.20
C PHE A 10 3.22 -5.70 -7.56
N ARG A 11 2.80 -6.64 -8.40
CA ARG A 11 2.30 -7.97 -7.98
C ARG A 11 3.20 -9.10 -8.45
N TYR A 12 3.85 -8.93 -9.60
CA TYR A 12 4.73 -9.91 -10.21
C TYR A 12 6.12 -9.30 -10.41
N VAL A 13 7.15 -10.12 -10.27
CA VAL A 13 8.53 -9.76 -10.55
C VAL A 13 9.11 -10.77 -11.53
N GLN A 14 9.78 -10.28 -12.57
CA GLN A 14 10.55 -11.13 -13.47
C GLN A 14 12.01 -11.12 -13.01
N VAL A 15 12.59 -12.31 -12.87
CA VAL A 15 14.00 -12.49 -12.55
C VAL A 15 14.67 -13.19 -13.73
N SER A 16 15.69 -12.55 -14.31
CA SER A 16 16.46 -13.06 -15.43
C SER A 16 17.96 -12.94 -15.15
N GLY A 17 18.79 -13.69 -15.90
CA GLY A 17 20.24 -13.67 -15.76
C GLY A 17 20.81 -14.57 -14.66
N LEU A 18 19.97 -15.40 -14.03
CA LEU A 18 20.43 -16.43 -13.08
C LEU A 18 20.88 -17.71 -13.81
N PRO A 19 21.88 -18.43 -13.30
CA PRO A 19 22.33 -19.69 -13.91
C PRO A 19 21.26 -20.79 -13.84
N HIS A 20 20.29 -20.67 -12.93
CA HIS A 20 19.18 -21.60 -12.73
C HIS A 20 17.90 -20.84 -12.35
N ARG A 21 16.74 -21.50 -12.49
CA ARG A 21 15.46 -20.93 -12.05
C ARG A 21 15.48 -20.75 -10.51
N PRO A 22 15.14 -19.55 -9.99
CA PRO A 22 15.13 -19.32 -8.56
C PRO A 22 13.99 -20.09 -7.89
N THR A 23 14.22 -20.52 -6.65
CA THR A 23 13.18 -21.05 -5.76
C THR A 23 12.44 -19.90 -5.06
N PRO A 24 11.19 -20.09 -4.60
CA PRO A 24 10.41 -19.01 -3.99
C PRO A 24 11.07 -18.35 -2.77
N ASP A 25 11.86 -19.10 -1.99
CA ASP A 25 12.59 -18.61 -0.81
C ASP A 25 13.78 -17.70 -1.15
N GLN A 26 14.24 -17.70 -2.40
CA GLN A 26 15.32 -16.83 -2.86
C GLN A 26 14.86 -15.41 -3.21
N VAL A 27 13.55 -15.15 -3.22
CA VAL A 27 12.97 -13.83 -3.53
C VAL A 27 12.07 -13.39 -2.39
N LEU A 28 12.49 -12.36 -1.65
CA LEU A 28 11.72 -11.78 -0.57
C LEU A 28 11.09 -10.45 -1.00
N GLY A 29 9.76 -10.43 -1.16
CA GLY A 29 9.01 -9.18 -1.23
C GLY A 29 8.90 -8.53 0.15
N ARG A 30 9.22 -7.23 0.24
CA ARG A 30 9.02 -6.44 1.46
C ARG A 30 7.94 -5.41 1.21
N VAL A 31 6.85 -5.50 1.96
CA VAL A 31 5.83 -4.45 2.00
C VAL A 31 6.39 -3.29 2.80
N VAL A 32 6.30 -2.08 2.24
CA VAL A 32 6.80 -0.85 2.85
C VAL A 32 5.74 0.22 2.63
N HIS A 33 5.41 0.97 3.68
CA HIS A 33 4.57 2.17 3.65
C HIS A 33 4.82 2.98 4.93
N THR A 34 4.31 4.21 5.00
CA THR A 34 4.27 4.99 6.24
C THR A 34 3.52 4.21 7.31
N ARG A 35 4.11 4.07 8.49
CA ARG A 35 3.45 3.37 9.61
C ARG A 35 2.21 4.15 10.06
N VAL A 36 1.04 3.61 9.76
CA VAL A 36 -0.27 4.04 10.28
C VAL A 36 -0.93 2.83 10.95
N GLU A 37 -1.61 3.06 12.07
CA GLU A 37 -2.32 2.02 12.81
C GLU A 37 -3.70 1.77 12.20
N GLU A 38 -4.13 0.51 12.08
CA GLU A 38 -5.52 0.17 11.73
C GLU A 38 -6.44 0.45 12.92
N VAL A 39 -7.53 1.18 12.69
CA VAL A 39 -8.43 1.66 13.76
C VAL A 39 -9.88 1.18 13.60
N SER A 40 -10.14 0.35 12.60
CA SER A 40 -11.45 -0.24 12.37
C SER A 40 -11.35 -1.63 11.78
N GLU A 41 -12.44 -2.38 11.93
CA GLU A 41 -12.66 -3.69 11.32
C GLU A 41 -14.00 -3.64 10.57
N PHE A 42 -14.12 -4.45 9.51
CA PHE A 42 -15.34 -4.58 8.71
C PHE A 42 -15.72 -6.05 8.54
N HIS A 43 -16.97 -6.37 8.86
CA HIS A 43 -17.55 -7.70 8.74
C HIS A 43 -19.00 -7.63 8.27
N CYS A 44 -19.39 -8.55 7.38
CA CYS A 44 -20.78 -8.66 6.94
C CYS A 44 -21.10 -10.07 6.42
N SER A 45 -22.39 -10.33 6.17
CA SER A 45 -22.85 -11.63 5.70
C SER A 45 -22.49 -11.97 4.25
N GLU A 46 -21.93 -11.01 3.50
CA GLU A 46 -21.57 -11.18 2.09
C GLU A 46 -20.04 -11.08 1.92
N PRO A 47 -19.33 -12.22 1.75
CA PRO A 47 -17.88 -12.27 1.69
C PRO A 47 -17.22 -11.38 0.64
N PHE A 48 -17.95 -11.03 -0.43
CA PHE A 48 -17.46 -10.09 -1.44
C PHE A 48 -17.08 -8.73 -0.84
N TYR A 49 -17.89 -8.18 0.05
CA TYR A 49 -17.65 -6.84 0.61
C TYR A 49 -16.48 -6.85 1.60
N GLU A 50 -16.28 -7.93 2.35
CA GLU A 50 -15.07 -8.06 3.17
C GLU A 50 -13.80 -8.12 2.31
N ARG A 51 -13.86 -8.77 1.14
CA ARG A 51 -12.74 -8.77 0.19
C ARG A 51 -12.51 -7.40 -0.42
N LEU A 52 -13.58 -6.63 -0.67
CA LEU A 52 -13.50 -5.27 -1.18
C LEU A 52 -12.82 -4.34 -0.16
N ASP A 53 -13.22 -4.39 1.11
CA ASP A 53 -12.60 -3.63 2.20
C ASP A 53 -11.10 -3.98 2.34
N LYS A 54 -10.75 -5.27 2.35
CA LYS A 54 -9.34 -5.72 2.37
C LYS A 54 -8.53 -5.21 1.18
N ALA A 55 -9.13 -5.14 -0.01
CA ALA A 55 -8.48 -4.61 -1.20
C ALA A 55 -8.27 -3.09 -1.08
N MET A 56 -9.29 -2.36 -0.65
CA MET A 56 -9.22 -0.92 -0.40
C MET A 56 -8.14 -0.57 0.63
N ARG A 57 -8.08 -1.27 1.77
CA ARG A 57 -7.04 -1.08 2.80
C ARG A 57 -5.63 -1.25 2.23
N ARG A 58 -5.39 -2.29 1.44
CA ARG A 58 -4.10 -2.51 0.76
C ARG A 58 -3.78 -1.41 -0.25
N THR A 59 -4.77 -0.93 -0.99
CA THR A 59 -4.61 0.19 -1.94
C THR A 59 -4.23 1.48 -1.22
N ILE A 60 -4.86 1.77 -0.08
CA ILE A 60 -4.52 2.92 0.75
C ILE A 60 -3.06 2.80 1.22
N LEU A 61 -2.70 1.69 1.88
CA LEU A 61 -1.33 1.50 2.40
C LEU A 61 -0.26 1.57 1.32
N ASN A 62 -0.50 1.01 0.13
CA ASN A 62 0.42 1.09 -1.01
C ASN A 62 0.70 2.54 -1.48
N ASN A 63 -0.17 3.49 -1.13
CA ASN A 63 -0.06 4.89 -1.52
C ASN A 63 0.40 5.81 -0.37
N LEU A 64 0.77 5.27 0.80
CA LEU A 64 1.27 6.08 1.90
C LEU A 64 2.80 5.99 1.96
N HIS A 65 3.50 6.93 1.35
CA HIS A 65 4.97 6.97 1.34
C HIS A 65 5.47 8.38 1.65
N GLY A 66 5.33 8.80 2.91
CA GLY A 66 5.55 10.18 3.35
C GLY A 66 4.42 11.16 3.01
N ILE A 67 3.78 10.99 1.85
CA ILE A 67 2.58 11.71 1.38
C ILE A 67 1.54 10.72 0.84
N PRO A 68 0.25 11.08 0.78
CA PRO A 68 -0.74 10.28 0.05
C PRO A 68 -0.51 10.43 -1.46
N THR A 69 -0.15 9.35 -2.13
CA THR A 69 0.09 9.34 -3.58
C THR A 69 -1.14 8.87 -4.37
N ASP A 70 -1.25 9.28 -5.63
CA ASP A 70 -2.25 8.78 -6.58
C ASP A 70 -2.05 7.29 -6.92
N THR A 71 -0.81 6.92 -7.25
CA THR A 71 -0.46 5.59 -7.71
C THR A 71 0.87 5.13 -7.12
N ALA A 72 0.91 3.90 -6.62
CA ALA A 72 2.10 3.29 -6.05
C ALA A 72 3.16 2.88 -7.09
N MET A 73 2.81 2.90 -8.39
CA MET A 73 3.62 2.33 -9.47
C MET A 73 4.19 3.37 -10.42
N TYR A 74 3.37 4.28 -10.94
CA TYR A 74 3.74 5.19 -12.01
C TYR A 74 4.18 6.55 -11.49
N GLU A 75 3.23 7.43 -11.15
CA GLU A 75 3.49 8.84 -10.88
C GLU A 75 3.98 9.08 -9.47
N LYS A 76 3.30 8.51 -8.47
CA LYS A 76 3.60 8.66 -7.04
C LYS A 76 3.54 10.12 -6.59
N ASN A 77 2.64 10.88 -7.18
CA ASN A 77 2.47 12.31 -6.93
C ASN A 77 1.43 12.54 -5.83
N GLY A 78 1.65 13.60 -5.03
CA GLY A 78 0.71 14.04 -3.98
C GLY A 78 -0.49 14.81 -4.55
N TRP A 79 -1.28 14.18 -5.42
CA TRP A 79 -2.45 14.82 -6.01
C TRP A 79 -3.50 15.15 -4.94
N THR A 80 -3.78 16.43 -4.77
CA THR A 80 -4.60 16.92 -3.64
C THR A 80 -6.07 16.54 -3.76
N GLY A 81 -6.59 16.37 -4.98
CA GLY A 81 -7.96 15.91 -5.22
C GLY A 81 -8.18 14.48 -4.73
N ASP A 82 -7.25 13.58 -5.05
CA ASP A 82 -7.24 12.18 -4.61
C ASP A 82 -7.12 12.09 -3.10
N ALA A 83 -6.20 12.86 -2.51
CA ALA A 83 -6.04 12.93 -1.06
C ALA A 83 -7.31 13.44 -0.35
N GLN A 84 -7.95 14.48 -0.89
CA GLN A 84 -9.20 15.02 -0.36
C GLN A 84 -10.33 14.00 -0.42
N LEU A 85 -10.53 13.36 -1.57
CA LEU A 85 -11.59 12.38 -1.77
C LEU A 85 -11.37 11.13 -0.90
N GLY A 86 -10.12 10.71 -0.73
CA GLY A 86 -9.74 9.55 0.06
C GLY A 86 -9.68 9.80 1.58
N ALA A 87 -9.55 11.04 2.04
CA ALA A 87 -9.34 11.34 3.46
C ALA A 87 -10.38 10.70 4.42
N PRO A 88 -11.71 10.73 4.13
CA PRO A 88 -12.68 10.09 5.01
C PRO A 88 -12.47 8.59 5.15
N VAL A 89 -12.17 7.88 4.05
CA VAL A 89 -11.97 6.43 4.08
C VAL A 89 -10.62 6.05 4.67
N MET A 90 -9.58 6.87 4.47
CA MET A 90 -8.30 6.72 5.14
C MET A 90 -8.46 6.86 6.66
N ALA A 91 -9.21 7.86 7.13
CA ALA A 91 -9.48 8.09 8.55
C ALA A 91 -10.41 7.04 9.17
N TYR A 92 -11.31 6.44 8.39
CA TYR A 92 -12.09 5.29 8.82
C TYR A 92 -11.21 4.06 9.05
N ALA A 93 -10.30 3.75 8.12
CA ALA A 93 -9.50 2.53 8.17
C ALA A 93 -8.27 2.66 9.10
N PHE A 94 -7.63 3.83 9.13
CA PHE A 94 -6.34 4.03 9.79
C PHE A 94 -6.24 5.35 10.59
N ALA A 95 -5.35 5.37 11.59
CA ALA A 95 -5.00 6.55 12.37
C ALA A 95 -4.16 7.57 11.58
N VAL A 96 -4.74 8.22 10.56
CA VAL A 96 -4.03 9.11 9.63
C VAL A 96 -3.90 10.57 10.06
N HIS A 97 -4.43 10.96 11.23
CA HIS A 97 -4.43 12.36 11.69
C HIS A 97 -3.04 13.02 11.63
N ARG A 98 -1.99 12.37 12.15
CA ARG A 98 -0.60 12.88 12.08
C ARG A 98 0.01 12.83 10.70
N PHE A 99 -0.49 11.96 9.84
CA PHE A 99 0.01 11.78 8.49
C PHE A 99 -0.51 12.89 7.58
N LEU A 100 -1.80 13.25 7.71
CA LEU A 100 -2.45 14.27 6.88
C LEU A 100 -2.27 15.70 7.37
N SER A 101 -1.88 15.90 8.64
CA SER A 101 -1.70 17.23 9.24
C SER A 101 -0.26 17.78 9.17
N ARG A 102 0.61 17.12 8.40
CA ARG A 102 2.03 17.47 8.28
C ARG A 102 2.32 18.20 6.99
#